data_AF-A0A7L1FT93-F1
#
_entry.id   AF-A0A7L1FT93-F1
#
_cell.length_a   1.000
_cell.length_b   1.000
_cell.length_c   1.000
_cell.angle_alpha   90.00
_cell.angle_beta   90.00
_cell.angle_gamma   90.00
#
_symmetry.space_group_name_H-M   'P 1'
#
loop_
_entity.id
_entity.type
_entity.pdbx_description
1 polymer ?
#
loop_
_entity_poly.entity_id
_entity_poly.type
_entity_poly.pdbx_seq_one_letter_code
_entity_poly.pdbx_strand_id
1 'polypeptide(L)'
;LTVLNAGRRYLEAEDLSGKVFVTSGLGGMSGAQAKAAVIAGCVGIIAEVDEAALLKRHKQGWLMEISNNLDHCIARLREARKNKIALSLGYHGNVVDLWERLVHELDTTGELLVDLGSDQTSCHNPFNGGYYPVQLSFEEGKQLLSSNPGKFRTLVQESLKRHVAAVNKLADKGMFFWDYGNAFLLEAQRAGADVAKKGGDKTEFRYPSYVQHIMG
;
A
#
# COMPACT_ATOMS: atom_id res chain seq x y z
N LEU A 1 -15.65 0.89 6.71
CA LEU A 1 -16.54 1.59 5.74
C LEU A 1 -15.82 1.85 4.43
N THR A 2 -14.68 2.56 4.40
CA THR A 2 -13.94 2.84 3.16
C THR A 2 -13.69 1.61 2.28
N VAL A 3 -13.12 0.53 2.84
CA VAL A 3 -12.84 -0.70 2.07
C VAL A 3 -14.12 -1.35 1.50
N LEU A 4 -15.19 -1.41 2.30
CA LEU A 4 -16.49 -1.92 1.86
C LEU A 4 -17.09 -1.08 0.72
N ASN A 5 -17.09 0.24 0.88
CA ASN A 5 -17.60 1.15 -0.15
C ASN A 5 -16.74 1.10 -1.42
N ALA A 6 -15.42 0.97 -1.29
CA ALA A 6 -14.53 0.77 -2.44
C ALA A 6 -14.86 -0.54 -3.16
N GLY A 7 -15.09 -1.63 -2.42
CA GLY A 7 -15.50 -2.91 -2.98
C GLY A 7 -16.83 -2.83 -3.74
N ARG A 8 -17.86 -2.23 -3.16
CA ARG A 8 -19.15 -2.02 -3.83
C ARG A 8 -19.03 -1.16 -5.08
N ARG A 9 -18.28 -0.06 -5.00
CA ARG A 9 -18.21 0.93 -6.07
C ARG A 9 -17.32 0.51 -7.23
N TYR A 10 -16.19 -0.11 -6.95
CA TYR A 10 -15.15 -0.35 -7.95
C TYR A 10 -14.98 -1.82 -8.32
N LEU A 11 -15.45 -2.74 -7.48
CA LEU A 11 -15.48 -4.17 -7.80
C LEU A 11 -16.91 -4.69 -8.04
N GLU A 12 -17.93 -3.83 -7.89
CA GLU A 12 -19.35 -4.20 -7.95
C GLU A 12 -19.70 -5.37 -7.02
N ALA A 13 -19.01 -5.43 -5.86
CA ALA A 13 -19.08 -6.57 -4.95
C ALA A 13 -19.67 -6.15 -3.59
N GLU A 14 -20.78 -6.79 -3.22
CA GLU A 14 -21.38 -6.68 -1.87
C GLU A 14 -20.64 -7.55 -0.83
N ASP A 15 -20.01 -8.64 -1.31
CA ASP A 15 -19.17 -9.53 -0.51
C ASP A 15 -17.72 -9.47 -1.02
N LEU A 16 -16.78 -9.17 -0.12
CA LEU A 16 -15.36 -9.08 -0.44
C LEU A 16 -14.59 -10.37 -0.12
N SER A 17 -15.29 -11.47 0.17
CA SER A 17 -14.68 -12.78 0.35
C SER A 17 -13.85 -13.19 -0.87
N GLY A 18 -12.56 -13.45 -0.67
CA GLY A 18 -11.60 -13.75 -1.73
C GLY A 18 -11.08 -12.53 -2.51
N LYS A 19 -11.57 -11.31 -2.23
CA LYS A 19 -10.97 -10.08 -2.76
C LYS A 19 -9.72 -9.71 -1.97
N VAL A 20 -8.74 -9.12 -2.63
CA VAL A 20 -7.45 -8.78 -2.06
C VAL A 20 -7.29 -7.27 -2.00
N PHE A 21 -7.00 -6.77 -0.80
CA PHE A 21 -6.68 -5.38 -0.51
C PHE A 21 -5.22 -5.27 -0.07
N VAL A 22 -4.43 -4.45 -0.78
CA VAL A 22 -3.03 -4.17 -0.46
C VAL A 22 -2.87 -2.72 -0.03
N THR A 23 -2.17 -2.49 1.09
CA THR A 23 -1.90 -1.15 1.60
C THR A 23 -0.59 -1.13 2.42
N SER A 24 -0.31 0.00 3.05
CA SER A 24 0.91 0.28 3.78
C SER A 24 0.67 1.04 5.09
N GLY A 25 1.64 0.90 5.98
CA GLY A 25 1.70 1.59 7.26
C GLY A 25 0.84 0.92 8.33
N LEU A 26 1.45 0.67 9.48
CA LEU A 26 0.82 0.15 10.70
C LEU A 26 1.00 1.08 11.91
N GLY A 27 1.33 2.34 11.64
CA GLY A 27 1.35 3.46 12.59
C GLY A 27 -0.01 3.76 13.22
N GLY A 28 -0.13 4.91 13.89
CA GLY A 28 -1.28 5.27 14.76
C GLY A 28 -2.66 5.01 14.14
N MET A 29 -2.97 5.69 13.04
CA MET A 29 -4.23 5.55 12.29
C MET A 29 -4.20 4.38 11.31
N SER A 30 -3.10 4.22 10.57
CA SER A 30 -3.00 3.22 9.50
C SER A 30 -3.02 1.76 9.99
N GLY A 31 -2.68 1.53 11.26
CA GLY A 31 -2.83 0.23 11.92
C GLY A 31 -4.27 -0.32 11.90
N ALA A 32 -5.29 0.55 11.82
CA ALA A 32 -6.69 0.12 11.75
C ALA A 32 -7.04 -0.58 10.42
N GLN A 33 -6.24 -0.39 9.35
CA GLN A 33 -6.49 -1.00 8.05
C GLN A 33 -6.45 -2.53 8.11
N ALA A 34 -5.54 -3.10 8.91
CA ALA A 34 -5.45 -4.55 9.11
C ALA A 34 -6.77 -5.12 9.65
N LYS A 35 -7.33 -4.49 10.68
CA LYS A 35 -8.62 -4.89 11.26
C LYS A 35 -9.77 -4.61 10.31
N ALA A 36 -9.72 -3.50 9.57
CA ALA A 36 -10.76 -3.12 8.62
C ALA A 36 -10.87 -4.11 7.45
N ALA A 37 -9.75 -4.67 6.96
CA ALA A 37 -9.74 -5.70 5.92
C ALA A 37 -10.49 -6.96 6.37
N VAL A 38 -10.19 -7.45 7.58
CA VAL A 38 -10.85 -8.64 8.16
C VAL A 38 -12.34 -8.39 8.39
N ILE A 39 -12.72 -7.24 8.95
CA ILE A 39 -14.13 -6.87 9.16
C ILE A 39 -14.87 -6.75 7.81
N ALA A 40 -14.19 -6.26 6.77
CA ALA A 40 -14.75 -6.17 5.43
C ALA A 40 -14.85 -7.54 4.73
N GLY A 41 -14.27 -8.61 5.31
CA GLY A 41 -14.30 -9.96 4.77
C GLY A 41 -13.25 -10.25 3.71
N CYS A 42 -12.29 -9.35 3.47
CA CYS A 42 -11.29 -9.50 2.41
C CYS A 42 -9.92 -10.00 2.93
N VAL A 43 -9.04 -10.34 1.99
CA VAL A 43 -7.63 -10.63 2.26
C VAL A 43 -6.85 -9.31 2.26
N GLY A 44 -6.41 -8.87 3.43
CA GLY A 44 -5.60 -7.66 3.60
C GLY A 44 -4.11 -7.97 3.71
N ILE A 45 -3.29 -7.38 2.83
CA ILE A 45 -1.82 -7.39 2.95
C ILE A 45 -1.34 -5.98 3.26
N ILE A 46 -0.60 -5.80 4.37
CA ILE A 46 -0.18 -4.49 4.85
C ILE A 46 1.34 -4.48 5.02
N ALA A 47 2.04 -3.70 4.20
CA ALA A 47 3.47 -3.52 4.32
C ALA A 47 3.84 -2.50 5.40
N GLU A 48 4.83 -2.80 6.23
CA GLU A 48 5.38 -1.92 7.25
C GLU A 48 6.88 -2.22 7.42
N VAL A 49 7.68 -1.16 7.47
CA VAL A 49 9.14 -1.23 7.62
C VAL A 49 9.57 -1.22 9.08
N ASP A 50 8.75 -0.68 9.98
CA ASP A 50 8.99 -0.66 11.42
C ASP A 50 8.42 -1.91 12.10
N GLU A 51 9.31 -2.84 12.46
CA GLU A 51 8.96 -4.06 13.19
C GLU A 51 8.19 -3.78 14.49
N ALA A 52 8.49 -2.67 15.18
CA ALA A 52 7.82 -2.34 16.44
C ALA A 52 6.34 -2.01 16.20
N ALA A 53 6.01 -1.33 15.10
CA ALA A 53 4.63 -1.05 14.71
C ALA A 53 3.88 -2.34 14.36
N LEU A 54 4.50 -3.21 13.55
CA LEU A 54 4.00 -4.54 13.19
C LEU A 54 3.65 -5.39 14.42
N LEU A 55 4.63 -5.61 15.29
CA LEU A 55 4.47 -6.43 16.49
C LEU A 55 3.43 -5.84 17.44
N LYS A 56 3.35 -4.51 17.54
CA LYS A 56 2.31 -3.85 18.34
C LYS A 56 0.91 -4.15 17.81
N ARG A 57 0.68 -4.08 16.49
CA ARG A 57 -0.64 -4.38 15.90
C ARG A 57 -1.00 -5.86 15.97
N HIS A 58 -0.01 -6.73 15.88
CA HIS A 58 -0.21 -8.16 16.09
C HIS A 58 -0.60 -8.48 17.54
N LYS A 59 0.12 -7.95 18.53
CA LYS A 59 -0.22 -8.10 19.96
C LYS A 59 -1.61 -7.54 20.31
N GLN A 60 -2.08 -6.53 19.59
CA GLN A 60 -3.44 -5.98 19.74
C GLN A 60 -4.53 -6.84 19.08
N GLY A 61 -4.17 -7.89 18.35
CA GLY A 61 -5.11 -8.70 17.56
C GLY A 61 -5.69 -7.97 16.35
N TRP A 62 -5.09 -6.87 15.91
CA TRP A 62 -5.52 -6.13 14.71
C TRP A 62 -4.92 -6.73 13.45
N LEU A 63 -3.70 -7.24 13.58
CA LEU A 63 -2.95 -7.94 12.54
C LEU A 63 -2.86 -9.43 12.90
N MET A 64 -3.33 -10.31 12.02
CA MET A 64 -3.43 -11.74 12.32
C MET A 64 -2.10 -12.47 12.13
N GLU A 65 -1.38 -12.16 11.05
CA GLU A 65 -0.14 -12.84 10.69
C GLU A 65 0.95 -11.82 10.34
N ILE A 66 2.21 -12.22 10.49
CA ILE A 66 3.38 -11.44 10.08
C ILE A 66 4.29 -12.32 9.25
N SER A 67 4.85 -11.77 8.17
CA SER A 67 5.93 -12.39 7.41
C SER A 67 6.92 -11.33 6.93
N ASN A 68 8.20 -11.67 6.92
CA ASN A 68 9.27 -10.88 6.29
C ASN A 68 9.70 -11.45 4.93
N ASN A 69 8.96 -12.44 4.41
CA ASN A 69 9.29 -13.12 3.17
C ASN A 69 8.17 -12.90 2.14
N LEU A 70 8.51 -12.25 1.02
CA LEU A 70 7.56 -11.97 -0.05
C LEU A 70 7.00 -13.24 -0.70
N ASP A 71 7.78 -14.31 -0.86
CA ASP A 71 7.28 -15.59 -1.40
C ASP A 71 6.19 -16.16 -0.50
N HIS A 72 6.42 -16.11 0.81
CA HIS A 72 5.41 -16.52 1.78
C HIS A 72 4.17 -15.62 1.71
N CYS A 73 4.34 -14.29 1.61
CA CYS A 73 3.21 -13.36 1.46
C CYS A 73 2.36 -13.68 0.24
N ILE A 74 2.98 -13.93 -0.91
CA ILE A 74 2.27 -14.26 -2.15
C ILE A 74 1.58 -15.63 -2.06
N ALA A 75 2.26 -16.65 -1.51
CA ALA A 75 1.66 -17.97 -1.31
C ALA A 75 0.44 -17.91 -0.37
N ARG A 76 0.56 -17.19 0.75
CA ARG A 76 -0.51 -17.01 1.73
C ARG A 76 -1.67 -16.20 1.17
N LEU A 77 -1.39 -15.15 0.38
CA LEU A 77 -2.40 -14.38 -0.34
C LEU A 77 -3.21 -15.29 -1.26
N ARG A 78 -2.55 -16.10 -2.12
CA ARG A 78 -3.24 -17.01 -3.05
C ARG A 78 -4.13 -18.02 -2.33
N GLU A 79 -3.61 -18.60 -1.25
CA GLU A 79 -4.34 -19.59 -0.46
C GLU A 79 -5.55 -18.95 0.26
N ALA A 80 -5.37 -17.80 0.90
CA ALA A 80 -6.47 -17.06 1.53
C ALA A 80 -7.53 -16.60 0.51
N ARG A 81 -7.11 -16.12 -0.67
CA ARG A 81 -8.01 -15.75 -1.78
C ARG A 81 -8.83 -16.96 -2.24
N LYS A 82 -8.18 -18.09 -2.51
CA LYS A 82 -8.83 -19.32 -2.98
C LYS A 82 -9.84 -19.85 -1.96
N ASN A 83 -9.46 -19.84 -0.69
CA ASN A 83 -10.28 -20.36 0.41
C ASN A 83 -11.23 -19.31 1.00
N LYS A 84 -11.27 -18.09 0.43
CA LYS A 84 -12.11 -16.97 0.89
C LYS A 84 -11.94 -16.65 2.38
N ILE A 85 -10.70 -16.76 2.87
CA ILE A 85 -10.36 -16.50 4.27
C ILE A 85 -10.16 -15.01 4.46
N ALA A 86 -10.96 -14.38 5.32
CA ALA A 86 -10.69 -13.03 5.79
C ALA A 86 -9.38 -13.03 6.60
N LEU A 87 -8.41 -12.24 6.16
CA LEU A 87 -7.03 -12.27 6.68
C LEU A 87 -6.47 -10.86 6.77
N SER A 88 -5.65 -10.59 7.78
CA SER A 88 -4.71 -9.47 7.79
C SER A 88 -3.28 -9.96 7.97
N LEU A 89 -2.52 -9.94 6.88
CA LEU A 89 -1.12 -10.35 6.83
C LEU A 89 -0.23 -9.11 6.75
N GLY A 90 0.64 -8.93 7.75
CA GLY A 90 1.63 -7.87 7.77
C GLY A 90 2.91 -8.33 7.08
N TYR A 91 3.32 -7.59 6.05
CA TYR A 91 4.63 -7.76 5.45
C TYR A 91 5.64 -6.85 6.16
N HIS A 92 6.63 -7.44 6.83
CA HIS A 92 7.77 -6.70 7.37
C HIS A 92 8.75 -6.40 6.24
N GLY A 93 8.62 -5.21 5.67
CA GLY A 93 9.41 -4.75 4.53
C GLY A 93 8.78 -3.54 3.87
N ASN A 94 9.40 -3.06 2.78
CA ASN A 94 8.95 -1.86 2.11
C ASN A 94 7.72 -2.14 1.24
N VAL A 95 6.72 -1.23 1.25
CA VAL A 95 5.54 -1.35 0.39
C VAL A 95 5.91 -1.40 -1.10
N VAL A 96 6.99 -0.71 -1.50
CA VAL A 96 7.43 -0.72 -2.89
C VAL A 96 7.90 -2.11 -3.31
N ASP A 97 8.60 -2.85 -2.46
CA ASP A 97 8.99 -4.23 -2.76
C ASP A 97 7.75 -5.13 -2.93
N LEU A 98 6.72 -4.92 -2.10
CA LEU A 98 5.44 -5.64 -2.23
C LEU A 98 4.74 -5.32 -3.55
N TRP A 99 4.67 -4.05 -3.94
CA TRP A 99 4.06 -3.65 -5.21
C TRP A 99 4.83 -4.16 -6.42
N GLU A 100 6.15 -4.03 -6.42
CA GLU A 100 7.02 -4.54 -7.49
C GLU A 100 6.95 -6.07 -7.55
N ARG A 101 6.79 -6.75 -6.41
CA ARG A 101 6.53 -8.19 -6.39
C ARG A 101 5.19 -8.55 -7.01
N LEU A 102 4.11 -7.81 -6.71
CA LEU A 102 2.80 -8.05 -7.34
C LEU A 102 2.85 -7.81 -8.86
N VAL A 103 3.62 -6.81 -9.32
CA VAL A 103 3.92 -6.61 -10.73
C VAL A 103 4.68 -7.79 -11.32
N HIS A 104 5.69 -8.31 -10.61
CA HIS A 104 6.44 -9.47 -11.06
C HIS A 104 5.55 -10.70 -11.23
N GLU A 105 4.64 -10.99 -10.29
CA GLU A 105 3.68 -12.09 -10.41
C GLU A 105 2.75 -11.89 -11.61
N LEU A 106 2.25 -10.66 -11.83
CA LEU A 106 1.45 -10.32 -13.00
C LEU A 106 2.21 -10.56 -14.31
N ASP A 107 3.47 -10.11 -14.40
CA ASP A 107 4.28 -10.24 -15.62
C ASP A 107 4.65 -11.69 -15.93
N THR A 108 4.93 -12.48 -14.90
CA THR A 108 5.44 -13.85 -15.07
C THR A 108 4.34 -14.90 -15.17
N THR A 109 3.20 -14.67 -14.51
CA THR A 109 2.09 -15.65 -14.45
C THR A 109 0.82 -15.17 -15.17
N GLY A 110 0.71 -13.87 -15.45
CA GLY A 110 -0.52 -13.25 -15.95
C GLY A 110 -1.59 -13.02 -14.88
N GLU A 111 -1.33 -13.41 -13.63
CA GLU A 111 -2.30 -13.33 -12.54
C GLU A 111 -2.31 -11.94 -11.89
N LEU A 112 -3.45 -11.25 -11.94
CA LEU A 112 -3.68 -10.05 -11.15
C LEU A 112 -4.07 -10.43 -9.70
N LEU A 113 -3.09 -10.39 -8.81
CA LEU A 113 -3.23 -10.81 -7.42
C LEU A 113 -3.95 -9.82 -6.50
N VAL A 114 -4.11 -8.57 -6.92
CA VAL A 114 -4.65 -7.48 -6.10
C VAL A 114 -5.84 -6.84 -6.77
N ASP A 115 -6.95 -6.70 -6.04
CA ASP A 115 -8.17 -6.07 -6.52
C ASP A 115 -8.22 -4.58 -6.13
N LEU A 116 -7.86 -4.29 -4.87
CA LEU A 116 -7.92 -2.97 -4.26
C LEU A 116 -6.54 -2.58 -3.72
N GLY A 117 -6.13 -1.34 -3.98
CA GLY A 117 -4.86 -0.77 -3.53
C GLY A 117 -5.01 0.59 -2.87
N SER A 118 -4.21 0.86 -1.85
CA SER A 118 -4.09 2.18 -1.25
C SER A 118 -2.70 2.37 -0.63
N ASP A 119 -2.40 3.57 -0.16
CA ASP A 119 -1.25 3.84 0.70
C ASP A 119 -1.68 4.66 1.92
N GLN A 120 -1.13 4.35 3.10
CA GLN A 120 -1.32 5.16 4.31
C GLN A 120 -0.01 5.35 5.09
N THR A 121 1.11 5.40 4.36
CA THR A 121 2.38 5.92 4.91
C THR A 121 2.20 7.39 5.30
N SER A 122 3.13 7.96 6.07
CA SER A 122 3.06 9.35 6.48
C SER A 122 3.68 10.27 5.42
N CYS A 123 3.13 10.27 4.20
CA CYS A 123 3.59 11.16 3.12
C CYS A 123 3.30 12.65 3.36
N HIS A 124 2.65 13.03 4.46
CA HIS A 124 2.54 14.42 4.89
C HIS A 124 3.87 14.97 5.47
N ASN A 125 4.81 14.09 5.85
CA ASN A 125 6.14 14.43 6.35
C ASN A 125 7.23 13.44 5.84
N PRO A 126 7.34 13.24 4.51
CA PRO A 126 8.06 12.10 3.94
C PRO A 126 9.56 12.15 4.24
N PHE A 127 10.13 13.36 4.33
CA PHE A 127 11.58 13.56 4.54
C PHE A 127 11.99 13.57 6.02
N ASN A 128 11.05 13.40 6.96
CA ASN A 128 11.29 13.42 8.40
C ASN A 128 10.92 12.06 9.04
N GLY A 129 11.11 10.96 8.32
CA GLY A 129 10.77 9.61 8.79
C GLY A 129 9.31 9.22 8.59
N GLY A 130 8.55 9.98 7.79
CA GLY A 130 7.18 9.61 7.41
C GLY A 130 7.09 8.58 6.28
N TYR A 131 8.12 8.54 5.41
CA TYR A 131 8.25 7.59 4.31
C TYR A 131 9.70 7.12 4.22
N TYR A 132 9.92 5.80 4.16
CA TYR A 132 11.26 5.22 4.06
C TYR A 132 11.51 4.70 2.63
N PRO A 133 12.66 5.05 2.02
CA PRO A 133 12.95 4.64 0.65
C PRO A 133 13.25 3.14 0.56
N VAL A 134 12.74 2.50 -0.50
CA VAL A 134 12.92 1.06 -0.76
C VAL A 134 14.37 0.61 -0.93
N GLN A 135 15.26 1.54 -1.30
CA GLN A 135 16.68 1.28 -1.51
C GLN A 135 17.45 0.99 -0.21
N LEU A 136 16.84 1.22 0.96
CA LEU A 136 17.46 1.09 2.27
C LEU A 136 16.62 0.20 3.18
N SER A 137 17.28 -0.52 4.08
CA SER A 137 16.61 -1.06 5.26
C SER A 137 16.10 0.07 6.17
N PHE A 138 15.19 -0.27 7.09
CA PHE A 138 14.66 0.71 8.05
C PHE A 138 15.75 1.35 8.92
N GLU A 139 16.71 0.56 9.40
CA GLU A 139 17.84 1.06 10.21
C GLU A 139 18.76 1.99 9.40
N GLU A 140 19.12 1.60 8.18
CA GLU A 140 19.91 2.45 7.28
C GLU A 140 19.17 3.75 6.94
N GLY A 141 17.86 3.68 6.73
CA GLY A 141 17.02 4.85 6.51
C GLY A 141 17.04 5.82 7.69
N LYS A 142 16.91 5.32 8.93
CA LYS A 142 17.02 6.14 10.15
C LYS A 142 18.40 6.78 10.29
N GLN A 143 19.46 6.02 10.02
CA GLN A 143 20.83 6.55 10.07
C GLN A 143 21.07 7.61 8.99
N LEU A 144 20.57 7.39 7.77
CA LEU A 144 20.73 8.33 6.68
C LEU A 144 19.92 9.62 6.89
N LEU A 145 18.73 9.50 7.47
CA LEU A 145 17.88 10.65 7.81
C LEU A 145 18.62 11.65 8.70
N SER A 146 19.43 11.18 9.66
CA SER A 146 20.21 12.05 10.54
C SER A 146 21.55 12.48 9.93
N SER A 147 22.26 11.56 9.27
CA SER A 147 23.62 11.81 8.78
C SER A 147 23.67 12.55 7.44
N ASN A 148 22.69 12.36 6.55
CA ASN A 148 22.61 13.05 5.27
C ASN A 148 21.15 13.21 4.79
N PRO A 149 20.41 14.19 5.34
CA PRO A 149 19.01 14.44 4.99
C PRO A 149 18.78 14.70 3.48
N GLY A 150 19.75 15.32 2.79
CA GLY A 150 19.67 15.60 1.35
C GLY A 150 19.67 14.31 0.52
N LYS A 151 20.55 13.36 0.85
CA LYS A 151 20.56 12.04 0.22
C LYS A 151 19.30 11.24 0.57
N PHE A 152 18.84 11.29 1.83
CA PHE A 152 17.59 10.66 2.24
C PHE A 152 16.40 11.17 1.40
N ARG A 153 16.27 12.49 1.25
CA ARG A 153 15.24 13.12 0.40
C ARG A 153 15.29 12.63 -1.05
N THR A 154 16.48 12.54 -1.62
CA THR A 154 16.66 12.07 -3.00
C THR A 154 16.18 10.64 -3.17
N LEU A 155 16.57 9.74 -2.25
CA LEU A 155 16.14 8.34 -2.29
C LEU A 155 14.63 8.19 -2.05
N VAL A 156 14.04 9.00 -1.18
CA VAL A 156 12.57 9.03 -0.96
C VAL A 156 11.86 9.39 -2.27
N GLN A 157 12.31 10.42 -2.98
CA GLN A 157 11.70 10.82 -4.26
C GLN A 157 11.84 9.73 -5.34
N GLU A 158 12.98 9.04 -5.40
CA GLU A 158 13.17 7.89 -6.29
C GLU A 158 12.24 6.72 -5.93
N SER A 159 12.09 6.43 -4.65
CA SER A 159 11.19 5.39 -4.15
C SER A 159 9.73 5.70 -4.46
N LEU A 160 9.29 6.96 -4.32
CA LEU A 160 7.93 7.39 -4.68
C LEU A 160 7.64 7.18 -6.18
N LYS A 161 8.61 7.45 -7.06
CA LYS A 161 8.48 7.17 -8.50
C LYS A 161 8.29 5.67 -8.77
N ARG A 162 9.09 4.81 -8.11
CA ARG A 162 8.95 3.34 -8.23
C ARG A 162 7.61 2.84 -7.71
N HIS A 163 7.18 3.36 -6.56
CA HIS A 163 5.87 3.06 -5.97
C HIS A 163 4.75 3.34 -6.97
N VAL A 164 4.69 4.56 -7.51
CA VAL A 164 3.67 4.95 -8.49
C VAL A 164 3.77 4.13 -9.78
N ALA A 165 4.98 3.85 -10.27
CA ALA A 165 5.15 3.05 -11.48
C ALA A 165 4.54 1.64 -11.33
N ALA A 166 4.77 0.99 -10.19
CA ALA A 166 4.19 -0.32 -9.91
C ALA A 166 2.66 -0.25 -9.76
N VAL A 167 2.14 0.76 -9.04
CA VAL A 167 0.70 1.00 -8.90
C VAL A 167 0.04 1.26 -10.26
N ASN A 168 0.64 2.11 -11.11
CA ASN A 168 0.17 2.38 -12.47
C ASN A 168 0.05 1.11 -13.29
N LYS A 169 1.08 0.26 -13.25
CA LYS A 169 1.09 -0.98 -14.01
C LYS A 169 0.00 -1.95 -13.58
N LEU A 170 -0.23 -2.11 -12.28
CA LEU A 170 -1.31 -2.95 -11.74
C LEU A 170 -2.68 -2.34 -12.04
N ALA A 171 -2.81 -1.01 -11.94
CA ALA A 171 -4.05 -0.30 -12.24
C ALA A 171 -4.43 -0.39 -13.72
N ASP A 172 -3.45 -0.31 -14.62
CA ASP A 172 -3.63 -0.55 -16.06
C ASP A 172 -4.15 -1.97 -16.37
N LYS A 173 -4.02 -2.92 -15.44
CA LYS A 173 -4.53 -4.29 -15.55
C LYS A 173 -5.84 -4.53 -14.80
N GLY A 174 -6.39 -3.53 -14.13
CA GLY A 174 -7.72 -3.61 -13.50
C GLY A 174 -7.71 -3.56 -11.97
N MET A 175 -6.56 -3.41 -11.32
CA MET A 175 -6.54 -3.05 -9.89
C MET A 175 -7.11 -1.64 -9.71
N PHE A 176 -7.95 -1.44 -8.70
CA PHE A 176 -8.39 -0.09 -8.35
C PHE A 176 -7.53 0.49 -7.21
N PHE A 177 -6.95 1.67 -7.41
CA PHE A 177 -6.17 2.38 -6.41
C PHE A 177 -6.80 3.71 -5.99
N TRP A 178 -6.70 4.07 -4.71
CA TRP A 178 -7.10 5.39 -4.21
C TRP A 178 -6.08 5.98 -3.23
N ASP A 179 -6.08 7.31 -3.10
CA ASP A 179 -5.31 8.04 -2.10
C ASP A 179 -6.07 8.13 -0.78
N TYR A 180 -5.43 7.79 0.34
CA TYR A 180 -6.05 7.77 1.67
C TYR A 180 -5.92 9.11 2.42
N GLY A 181 -5.67 10.22 1.72
CA GLY A 181 -5.56 11.54 2.31
C GLY A 181 -4.24 11.76 3.07
N ASN A 182 -3.19 11.04 2.70
CA ASN A 182 -1.88 11.11 3.35
C ASN A 182 -0.85 11.94 2.56
N ALA A 183 -1.28 12.66 1.52
CA ALA A 183 -0.45 13.42 0.59
C ALA A 183 0.47 12.58 -0.32
N PHE A 184 0.22 11.27 -0.45
CA PHE A 184 1.05 10.39 -1.28
C PHE A 184 1.12 10.85 -2.75
N LEU A 185 -0.03 11.08 -3.40
CA LEU A 185 -0.02 11.50 -4.82
C LEU A 185 0.61 12.88 -5.01
N LEU A 186 0.41 13.79 -4.05
CA LEU A 186 1.02 15.12 -4.10
C LEU A 186 2.55 15.05 -4.01
N GLU A 187 3.09 14.30 -3.06
CA GLU A 187 4.54 14.15 -2.92
C GLU A 187 5.15 13.34 -4.08
N ALA A 188 4.43 12.35 -4.60
CA ALA A 188 4.86 11.64 -5.79
C ALA A 188 4.89 12.54 -7.03
N GLN A 189 3.90 13.42 -7.21
CA GLN A 189 3.93 14.45 -8.27
C GLN A 189 5.15 15.35 -8.13
N ARG A 190 5.45 15.83 -6.91
CA ARG A 190 6.63 16.67 -6.62
C ARG A 190 7.95 15.93 -6.89
N ALA A 191 7.96 14.61 -6.76
CA ALA A 191 9.08 13.75 -7.12
C ALA A 191 9.19 13.46 -8.63
N GLY A 192 8.21 13.90 -9.44
CA GLY A 192 8.15 13.66 -10.88
C GLY A 192 7.56 12.29 -11.26
N ALA A 193 6.75 11.68 -10.39
CA ALA A 193 6.03 10.45 -10.70
C ALA A 193 4.82 10.70 -11.61
N ASP A 194 4.45 9.70 -12.41
CA ASP A 194 3.32 9.76 -13.33
C ASP A 194 1.98 9.54 -12.60
N VAL A 195 1.52 10.58 -11.89
CA VAL A 195 0.25 10.57 -11.14
C VAL A 195 -0.83 11.46 -11.75
N ALA A 196 -0.54 12.13 -12.87
CA ALA A 196 -1.47 13.08 -13.46
C ALA A 196 -2.65 12.38 -14.14
N LYS A 197 -3.85 12.94 -14.01
CA LYS A 197 -5.01 12.48 -14.76
C LYS A 197 -4.86 12.88 -16.23
N LYS A 198 -5.04 11.94 -17.15
CA LYS A 198 -5.04 12.24 -18.60
C LYS A 198 -6.14 13.25 -18.93
N GLY A 199 -5.76 14.40 -19.48
CA GLY A 199 -6.67 15.49 -19.82
C GLY A 199 -7.21 16.28 -18.62
N GLY A 200 -6.69 16.05 -17.40
CA GLY A 200 -7.03 16.83 -16.21
C GLY A 200 -6.05 17.99 -15.98
N ASP A 201 -6.42 18.89 -15.09
CA ASP A 201 -5.57 20.00 -14.65
C ASP A 201 -4.39 19.51 -13.79
N LYS A 202 -3.41 20.39 -13.54
CA LYS A 202 -2.20 20.07 -12.74
C LYS A 202 -2.51 19.60 -11.31
N THR A 203 -3.71 19.87 -10.80
CA THR A 203 -4.17 19.47 -9.47
C THR A 203 -5.02 18.20 -9.47
N GLU A 204 -5.33 17.65 -10.66
CA GLU A 204 -6.10 16.41 -10.77
C GLU A 204 -5.19 15.20 -10.91
N PHE A 205 -5.32 14.28 -9.96
CA PHE A 205 -4.58 13.02 -9.99
C PHE A 205 -5.37 11.91 -10.68
N ARG A 206 -4.63 10.95 -11.24
CA ARG A 206 -5.15 9.74 -11.88
C ARG A 206 -6.00 8.91 -10.92
N TYR A 207 -5.63 8.88 -9.64
CA TYR A 207 -6.33 8.14 -8.60
C TYR A 207 -7.10 9.11 -7.70
N PRO A 208 -8.37 8.80 -7.38
CA PRO A 208 -9.17 9.67 -6.56
C PRO A 208 -8.77 9.60 -5.08
N SER A 209 -9.08 10.66 -4.33
CA SER A 209 -9.04 10.62 -2.87
C SER A 209 -10.26 9.87 -2.31
N TYR A 210 -10.05 9.09 -1.25
CA TYR A 210 -11.14 8.38 -0.57
C TYR A 210 -12.25 9.33 -0.07
N VAL A 211 -11.89 10.55 0.33
CA VAL A 211 -12.85 11.54 0.85
C VAL A 211 -13.87 11.90 -0.22
N GLN A 212 -13.40 12.22 -1.42
CA GLN A 212 -14.26 12.73 -2.49
C GLN A 212 -15.08 11.64 -3.17
N HIS A 213 -14.53 10.42 -3.28
CA HIS A 213 -15.10 9.39 -4.15
C HIS A 213 -15.67 8.16 -3.42
N ILE A 214 -15.28 7.93 -2.16
CA ILE A 214 -15.70 6.75 -1.39
C ILE A 214 -16.58 7.13 -0.21
N MET A 215 -16.30 8.27 0.42
CA MET A 215 -17.01 8.75 1.61
C MET A 215 -17.96 9.92 1.34
N GLY A 216 -17.77 10.63 0.22
CA GLY A 216 -18.61 11.75 -0.22
C GLY A 216 -19.92 11.33 -0.86
#